data_AF-A0A9W4R975-F1
#
_entry.id   AF-A0A9W4R975-F1
#
_cell.length_a   1.000
_cell.length_b   1.000
_cell.length_c   1.000
_cell.angle_alpha   90.00
_cell.angle_beta   90.00
_cell.angle_gamma   90.00
#
_symmetry.space_group_name_H-M   'P 1'
#
loop_
_entity.id
_entity.type
_entity.pdbx_description
1 polymer ?
#
loop_
_entity_poly.entity_id
_entity_poly.type
_entity_poly.pdbx_seq_one_letter_code
_entity_poly.pdbx_strand_id
1 'polypeptide(L)'
;MTTETNPRERLSQAPSEILTCLPLMGRVMLTTHSGGATHERMGAVESVTVEAGAVRLGGAFHDSRIDLATVVRIVADRTSKMRERVLPRLECQDAAGESLFSLIALDGLEPFDKALEPFGAGEKLEPLMRVAPGAGGAADVPEDDLGALSFAAILASGAAIAIDIERPGLFQHWKGALPEPKPAMGFVNLMQQDFHLHLKAGAVASWERQEADGIVTLRARDGEGKSFGLVLRGPAAAFREVPESHAGRG
;
A
#
# COMPACT_ATOMS: atom_id res chain seq x y z
N MET A 1 5.47 0.59 -38.42
CA MET A 1 6.67 0.97 -37.65
C MET A 1 6.37 0.56 -36.22
N THR A 2 7.06 -0.43 -35.67
CA THR A 2 6.93 -0.81 -34.26
C THR A 2 7.62 0.30 -33.46
N THR A 3 6.83 1.19 -32.87
CA THR A 3 7.32 2.15 -31.89
C THR A 3 7.94 1.33 -30.75
N GLU A 4 9.26 1.39 -30.59
CA GLU A 4 9.94 0.70 -29.49
C GLU A 4 9.44 1.31 -28.16
N THR A 5 8.72 0.51 -27.38
CA THR A 5 8.26 0.91 -26.06
C THR A 5 9.46 1.08 -25.12
N ASN A 6 9.57 2.23 -24.47
CA ASN A 6 10.64 2.47 -23.53
C ASN A 6 10.53 1.51 -22.32
N PRO A 7 11.64 0.87 -21.87
CA PRO A 7 11.62 0.03 -20.67
C PRO A 7 11.18 0.80 -19.42
N ARG A 8 11.54 2.08 -19.33
CA ARG A 8 11.06 3.00 -18.32
C ARG A 8 10.86 4.38 -18.94
N GLU A 9 9.72 5.01 -18.67
CA GLU A 9 9.40 6.32 -19.23
C GLU A 9 8.52 7.16 -18.29
N ARG A 10 8.78 8.47 -18.28
CA ARG A 10 7.90 9.45 -17.67
C ARG A 10 6.79 9.79 -18.66
N LEU A 11 5.54 9.54 -18.28
CA LEU A 11 4.40 9.87 -19.12
C LEU A 11 4.18 11.40 -19.14
N SER A 12 3.74 11.92 -20.28
CA SER A 12 3.63 13.37 -20.51
C SER A 12 2.32 13.97 -20.00
N GLN A 13 1.29 13.14 -19.89
CA GLN A 13 -0.05 13.52 -19.46
C GLN A 13 -0.13 13.76 -17.96
N ALA A 14 -1.18 14.44 -17.52
CA ALA A 14 -1.41 14.67 -16.10
C ALA A 14 -1.70 13.34 -15.37
N PRO A 15 -1.28 13.17 -14.10
CA PRO A 15 -1.62 11.99 -13.32
C PRO A 15 -3.14 11.72 -13.26
N SER A 16 -3.97 12.77 -13.23
CA SER A 16 -5.42 12.65 -13.29
C SER A 16 -5.94 11.98 -14.55
N GLU A 17 -5.26 12.14 -15.68
CA GLU A 17 -5.64 11.52 -16.96
C GLU A 17 -5.13 10.08 -17.00
N ILE A 18 -3.85 9.88 -16.65
CA ILE A 18 -3.20 8.57 -16.72
C ILE A 18 -3.90 7.56 -15.82
N LEU A 19 -4.22 7.93 -14.57
CA LEU A 19 -4.82 7.00 -13.61
C LEU A 19 -6.21 6.51 -14.04
N THR A 20 -6.89 7.17 -14.98
CA THR A 20 -8.19 6.71 -15.50
C THR A 20 -8.11 5.41 -16.31
N CYS A 21 -6.93 5.02 -16.79
CA CYS A 21 -6.76 3.77 -17.54
C CYS A 21 -6.62 2.52 -16.65
N LEU A 22 -6.54 2.67 -15.32
CA LEU A 22 -6.35 1.54 -14.40
C LEU A 22 -7.37 0.40 -14.55
N PRO A 23 -8.67 0.64 -14.83
CA PRO A 23 -9.63 -0.44 -15.08
C PRO A 23 -9.30 -1.33 -16.29
N LEU A 24 -8.49 -0.82 -17.23
CA LEU A 24 -8.09 -1.53 -18.45
C LEU A 24 -6.83 -2.40 -18.25
N MET A 25 -6.14 -2.28 -17.11
CA MET A 25 -4.89 -2.99 -16.83
C MET A 25 -5.08 -4.42 -16.27
N GLY A 26 -6.32 -4.90 -16.18
CA GLY A 26 -6.65 -6.15 -15.52
C GLY A 26 -6.57 -6.01 -13.99
N ARG A 27 -5.97 -6.99 -13.31
CA ARG A 27 -5.72 -6.90 -11.87
C ARG A 27 -4.53 -5.99 -11.58
N VAL A 28 -4.74 -5.06 -10.65
CA VAL A 28 -3.74 -4.10 -10.17
C VAL A 28 -3.46 -4.35 -8.70
N MET A 29 -2.18 -4.30 -8.33
CA MET A 29 -1.74 -4.20 -6.95
C MET A 29 -1.32 -2.77 -6.63
N LEU A 30 -2.07 -2.09 -5.76
CA LEU A 30 -1.66 -0.82 -5.18
C LEU A 30 -0.85 -1.11 -3.92
N THR A 31 0.45 -0.81 -3.96
CA THR A 31 1.39 -1.09 -2.87
C THR A 31 2.05 0.20 -2.38
N THR A 32 2.14 0.34 -1.06
CA THR A 32 2.78 1.47 -0.40
C THR A 32 3.46 1.03 0.88
N HIS A 33 4.58 1.69 1.21
CA HIS A 33 5.31 1.48 2.45
C HIS A 33 5.38 2.76 3.28
N SER A 34 5.17 2.65 4.59
CA SER A 34 5.33 3.75 5.54
C SER A 34 5.68 3.22 6.93
N GLY A 35 6.75 3.74 7.54
CA GLY A 35 7.15 3.44 8.93
C GLY A 35 7.26 1.95 9.29
N GLY A 36 7.63 1.08 8.35
CA GLY A 36 7.72 -0.36 8.59
C GLY A 36 6.45 -1.15 8.27
N ALA A 37 5.37 -0.50 7.86
CA ALA A 37 4.18 -1.14 7.31
C ALA A 37 4.21 -1.09 5.78
N THR A 38 4.05 -2.24 5.12
CA THR A 38 3.72 -2.34 3.69
C THR A 38 2.27 -2.76 3.55
N HIS A 39 1.46 -1.94 2.90
CA HIS A 39 0.03 -2.17 2.70
C HIS A 39 -0.26 -2.35 1.21
N GLU A 40 -0.89 -3.48 0.86
CA GLU A 40 -1.14 -3.87 -0.53
C GLU A 40 -2.62 -4.23 -0.74
N ARG A 41 -3.26 -3.60 -1.72
CA ARG A 41 -4.58 -4.01 -2.23
C ARG A 41 -4.44 -4.57 -3.64
N MET A 42 -5.03 -5.72 -3.89
CA MET A 42 -4.89 -6.47 -5.14
C MET A 42 -6.26 -6.84 -5.71
N GLY A 43 -6.47 -6.54 -6.99
CA GLY A 43 -7.69 -6.90 -7.70
C GLY A 43 -7.98 -5.97 -8.86
N ALA A 44 -9.12 -6.16 -9.52
CA ALA A 44 -9.56 -5.25 -10.56
C ALA A 44 -9.93 -3.89 -9.97
N VAL A 45 -9.47 -2.81 -10.60
CA VAL A 45 -9.99 -1.45 -10.33
C VAL A 45 -11.27 -1.31 -11.14
N GLU A 46 -12.43 -1.27 -10.48
CA GLU A 46 -13.72 -1.24 -11.19
C GLU A 46 -14.08 0.17 -11.66
N SER A 47 -13.71 1.17 -10.86
CA SER A 47 -14.00 2.57 -11.16
C SER A 47 -12.85 3.47 -10.80
N VAL A 48 -12.66 4.52 -11.61
CA VAL A 48 -11.78 5.64 -11.31
C VAL A 48 -12.58 6.92 -11.46
N THR A 49 -12.67 7.72 -10.41
CA THR A 49 -13.28 9.07 -10.48
C THR A 49 -12.23 10.13 -10.17
N VAL A 50 -12.29 11.24 -10.90
CA VAL A 50 -11.42 12.40 -10.70
C VAL A 50 -12.27 13.51 -10.10
N GLU A 51 -12.00 13.87 -8.85
CA GLU A 51 -12.79 14.82 -8.08
C GLU A 51 -11.88 15.71 -7.25
N ALA A 52 -12.08 17.04 -7.34
CA ALA A 52 -11.53 18.02 -6.39
C ALA A 52 -10.04 17.80 -6.02
N GLY A 53 -9.16 17.71 -7.01
CA GLY A 53 -7.72 17.55 -6.77
C GLY A 53 -7.29 16.15 -6.31
N ALA A 54 -8.17 15.15 -6.44
CA ALA A 54 -7.87 13.77 -6.12
C ALA A 54 -8.40 12.79 -7.18
N VAL A 55 -7.82 11.59 -7.19
CA VAL A 55 -8.35 10.43 -7.90
C VAL A 55 -8.83 9.41 -6.88
N ARG A 56 -10.05 8.89 -7.05
CA ARG A 56 -10.59 7.80 -6.25
C ARG A 56 -10.58 6.50 -7.05
N LEU A 57 -10.02 5.46 -6.45
CA LEU A 57 -10.09 4.09 -6.95
C LEU A 57 -11.17 3.36 -6.18
N GLY A 58 -12.12 2.78 -6.90
CA GLY A 58 -13.27 2.09 -6.34
C GLY A 58 -13.43 0.68 -6.93
N GLY A 59 -14.16 -0.16 -6.20
CA GLY A 59 -14.52 -1.52 -6.57
C GLY A 59 -14.47 -2.46 -5.37
N ALA A 60 -14.77 -3.74 -5.57
CA ALA A 60 -14.73 -4.72 -4.49
C ALA A 60 -13.34 -4.84 -3.82
N PHE A 61 -12.27 -4.56 -4.58
CA PHE A 61 -10.88 -4.72 -4.12
C PHE A 61 -10.15 -3.41 -3.84
N HIS A 62 -10.70 -2.26 -4.24
CA HIS A 62 -10.03 -0.98 -4.11
C HIS A 62 -10.97 0.04 -3.50
N ASP A 63 -10.52 0.65 -2.42
CA ASP A 63 -11.06 1.88 -1.85
C ASP A 63 -9.85 2.74 -1.49
N SER A 64 -9.51 3.67 -2.38
CA SER A 64 -8.28 4.47 -2.26
C SER A 64 -8.48 5.86 -2.81
N ARG A 65 -7.74 6.82 -2.25
CA ARG A 65 -7.72 8.21 -2.70
C ARG A 65 -6.28 8.64 -2.91
N ILE A 66 -6.00 9.11 -4.12
CA ILE A 66 -4.70 9.64 -4.54
C ILE A 66 -4.82 11.16 -4.59
N ASP A 67 -3.92 11.86 -3.90
CA ASP A 67 -3.89 13.32 -3.86
C ASP A 67 -3.00 13.88 -4.99
N LEU A 68 -3.62 14.61 -5.93
CA LEU A 68 -2.95 15.15 -7.11
C LEU A 68 -2.13 16.41 -6.83
N ALA A 69 -2.29 17.03 -5.65
CA ALA A 69 -1.37 18.09 -5.22
C ALA A 69 0.00 17.51 -4.83
N THR A 70 0.04 16.23 -4.43
CA THR A 70 1.27 15.54 -4.07
C THR A 70 1.80 14.67 -5.21
N VAL A 71 0.93 13.89 -5.86
CA VAL A 71 1.31 13.04 -7.00
C VAL A 71 1.27 13.87 -8.28
N VAL A 72 2.45 14.24 -8.77
CA VAL A 72 2.58 15.15 -9.93
C VAL A 72 3.27 14.50 -11.13
N ARG A 73 3.87 13.32 -10.95
CA ARG A 73 4.53 12.56 -12.04
C ARG A 73 4.13 11.10 -11.98
N ILE A 74 3.92 10.51 -13.16
CA ILE A 74 3.73 9.06 -13.33
C ILE A 74 4.85 8.53 -14.23
N VAL A 75 5.50 7.48 -13.76
CA VAL A 75 6.49 6.73 -14.54
C VAL A 75 5.96 5.33 -14.82
N ALA A 76 5.91 4.96 -16.10
CA ALA A 76 5.68 3.57 -16.51
C ALA A 76 7.02 2.83 -16.46
N ASP A 77 7.10 1.77 -15.66
CA ASP A 77 8.27 0.91 -15.53
C ASP A 77 7.93 -0.54 -15.88
N ARG A 78 8.60 -1.05 -16.92
CA ARG A 78 8.44 -2.40 -17.49
C ARG A 78 9.63 -3.30 -17.16
N THR A 79 10.57 -2.84 -16.33
CA THR A 79 11.81 -3.56 -16.03
C THR A 79 11.66 -4.54 -14.87
N SER A 80 10.61 -4.41 -14.06
CA SER A 80 10.39 -5.27 -12.89
C SER A 80 10.05 -6.70 -13.30
N LYS A 81 10.92 -7.63 -12.92
CA LYS A 81 10.74 -9.07 -13.13
C LYS A 81 10.50 -9.78 -11.80
N MET A 82 9.49 -10.65 -11.77
CA MET A 82 9.25 -11.60 -10.71
C MET A 82 9.36 -13.01 -11.30
N ARG A 83 10.47 -13.68 -11.00
CA ARG A 83 10.87 -14.91 -11.71
C ARG A 83 10.92 -14.62 -13.23
N GLU A 84 10.25 -15.44 -14.03
CA GLU A 84 10.20 -15.29 -15.49
C GLU A 84 9.15 -14.26 -15.98
N ARG A 85 8.34 -13.69 -15.10
CA ARG A 85 7.24 -12.79 -15.49
C ARG A 85 7.62 -11.33 -15.28
N VAL A 86 7.38 -10.50 -16.29
CA VAL A 86 7.42 -9.04 -16.14
C VAL A 86 6.13 -8.57 -15.49
N LEU A 87 6.25 -7.80 -14.42
CA LEU A 87 5.16 -7.14 -13.72
C LEU A 87 5.35 -5.63 -13.86
N PRO A 88 4.81 -5.01 -14.93
CA PRO A 88 4.99 -3.59 -15.14
C PRO A 88 4.19 -2.80 -14.10
N ARG A 89 4.60 -1.56 -13.87
CA ARG A 89 3.98 -0.69 -12.88
C ARG A 89 3.91 0.76 -13.31
N LEU A 90 2.95 1.48 -12.74
CA LEU A 90 2.97 2.93 -12.64
C LEU A 90 3.57 3.32 -11.29
N GLU A 91 4.70 4.02 -11.31
CA GLU A 91 5.27 4.68 -10.13
C GLU A 91 4.63 6.07 -10.00
N CYS A 92 3.98 6.33 -8.88
CA CYS A 92 3.40 7.62 -8.56
C CYS A 92 4.42 8.43 -7.77
N GLN A 93 4.86 9.55 -8.34
CA GLN A 93 5.97 10.34 -7.83
C GLN A 93 5.56 11.75 -7.44
N ASP A 94 6.28 12.31 -6.48
CA ASP A 94 6.17 13.71 -6.09
C ASP A 94 6.94 14.65 -7.05
N ALA A 95 6.99 15.94 -6.69
CA ALA A 95 7.67 16.97 -7.49
C ALA A 95 9.20 16.79 -7.52
N ALA A 96 9.78 16.15 -6.50
CA ALA A 96 11.19 15.79 -6.45
C ALA A 96 11.52 14.57 -7.32
N GLY A 97 10.50 13.80 -7.73
CA GLY A 97 10.66 12.54 -8.46
C GLY A 97 10.80 11.33 -7.54
N GLU A 98 10.55 11.50 -6.24
CA GLU A 98 10.56 10.40 -5.28
C GLU A 98 9.33 9.53 -5.47
N SER A 99 9.53 8.21 -5.51
CA SER A 99 8.42 7.26 -5.62
C SER A 99 7.65 7.24 -4.31
N LEU A 100 6.40 7.71 -4.37
CA LEU A 100 5.48 7.62 -3.25
C LEU A 100 5.00 6.17 -3.17
N PHE A 101 4.23 5.70 -4.15
CA PHE A 101 3.65 4.36 -4.17
C PHE A 101 3.62 3.80 -5.60
N SER A 102 3.21 2.55 -5.76
CA SER A 102 3.18 1.89 -7.08
C SER A 102 1.86 1.17 -7.32
N LEU A 103 1.42 1.21 -8.58
CA LEU A 103 0.30 0.43 -9.12
C LEU A 103 0.89 -0.62 -10.08
N ILE A 104 0.95 -1.87 -9.65
CA ILE A 104 1.58 -2.96 -10.40
C ILE A 104 0.50 -3.73 -11.16
N ALA A 105 0.64 -3.88 -12.47
CA ALA A 105 -0.27 -4.71 -13.26
C ALA A 105 0.09 -6.19 -13.11
N LEU A 106 -0.73 -6.91 -12.36
CA LEU A 106 -0.53 -8.32 -12.02
C LEU A 106 -0.81 -9.26 -13.20
N ASP A 107 -1.49 -8.75 -14.24
CA ASP A 107 -1.82 -9.51 -15.44
C ASP A 107 -0.77 -9.34 -16.55
N GLY A 108 0.24 -8.48 -16.34
CA GLY A 108 1.47 -8.42 -17.13
C GLY A 108 1.50 -7.29 -18.17
N LEU A 109 2.45 -7.39 -19.11
CA LEU A 109 2.76 -6.34 -20.09
C LEU A 109 1.64 -6.03 -21.07
N GLU A 110 0.99 -7.05 -21.62
CA GLU A 110 0.00 -6.86 -22.70
C GLU A 110 -1.18 -5.95 -22.30
N PRO A 111 -1.93 -6.20 -21.21
CA PRO A 111 -3.01 -5.30 -20.80
C PRO A 111 -2.48 -3.93 -20.36
N PHE A 112 -1.29 -3.87 -19.77
CA PHE A 112 -0.66 -2.63 -19.34
C PHE A 112 -0.33 -1.71 -20.52
N ASP A 113 0.34 -2.23 -21.56
CA ASP A 113 0.72 -1.45 -22.73
C ASP A 113 -0.49 -1.03 -23.55
N LYS A 114 -1.49 -1.91 -23.68
CA LYS A 114 -2.76 -1.57 -24.35
C LYS A 114 -3.50 -0.44 -23.61
N ALA A 115 -3.49 -0.43 -22.29
CA ALA A 115 -4.11 0.63 -21.50
C ALA A 115 -3.39 1.98 -21.66
N LEU A 116 -2.06 1.96 -21.87
CA LEU A 116 -1.25 3.17 -22.03
C LEU A 116 -1.10 3.67 -23.47
N GLU A 117 -1.45 2.85 -24.48
CA GLU A 117 -1.36 3.20 -25.91
C GLU A 117 -1.91 4.60 -26.25
N PRO A 118 -3.08 5.05 -25.72
CA PRO A 118 -3.61 6.38 -26.02
C PRO A 118 -2.72 7.55 -25.58
N PHE A 119 -1.80 7.34 -24.63
CA PHE A 119 -0.90 8.37 -24.11
C PHE A 119 0.36 8.55 -24.98
N GLY A 120 0.64 7.61 -25.88
CA GLY A 120 1.86 7.59 -26.68
C GLY A 120 3.12 7.36 -25.84
N ALA A 121 4.28 7.51 -26.49
CA ALA A 121 5.57 7.35 -25.82
C ALA A 121 5.84 8.50 -24.84
N GLY A 122 6.37 8.15 -23.68
CA GLY A 122 6.85 9.09 -22.67
C GLY A 122 8.30 9.53 -22.92
N GLU A 123 8.80 10.37 -22.02
CA GLU A 123 10.22 10.68 -21.94
C GLU A 123 10.97 9.46 -21.39
N LYS A 124 11.91 8.92 -22.18
CA LYS A 124 12.73 7.79 -21.78
C LYS A 124 13.52 8.13 -20.51
N LEU A 125 13.48 7.22 -19.54
CA LEU A 125 14.28 7.31 -18.32
C LEU A 125 15.32 6.20 -18.28
N GLU A 126 16.41 6.44 -17.55
CA GLU A 126 17.39 5.40 -17.27
C GLU A 126 16.75 4.28 -16.44
N PRO A 127 17.14 3.01 -16.68
CA PRO A 127 16.72 1.89 -15.85
C PRO A 127 17.15 2.10 -14.39
N LEU A 128 16.25 1.81 -13.46
CA LEU A 128 16.63 1.78 -12.04
C LEU A 128 17.48 0.53 -11.78
N MET A 129 18.73 0.73 -11.36
CA MET A 129 19.50 -0.35 -10.73
C MET A 129 18.83 -0.69 -9.40
N ARG A 130 18.09 -1.81 -9.36
CA ARG A 130 17.58 -2.33 -8.09
C ARG A 130 18.76 -2.88 -7.30
N VAL A 131 19.08 -2.20 -6.20
CA VAL A 131 19.83 -2.83 -5.11
C VAL A 131 18.88 -3.88 -4.53
N ALA A 132 19.28 -5.15 -4.56
CA ALA A 132 18.53 -6.18 -3.86
C ALA A 132 18.35 -5.73 -2.40
N PRO A 133 17.15 -5.87 -1.80
CA PRO A 133 16.99 -5.58 -0.39
C PRO A 133 18.11 -6.31 0.35
N GLY A 134 18.90 -5.56 1.12
CA GLY A 134 20.00 -6.15 1.86
C GLY A 134 19.48 -7.34 2.66
N ALA A 135 20.19 -8.46 2.61
CA ALA A 135 19.91 -9.67 3.38
C ALA A 135 20.16 -9.40 4.87
N GLY A 136 19.39 -8.49 5.47
CA GLY A 136 19.16 -8.49 6.90
C GLY A 136 18.25 -9.67 7.17
N GLY A 137 18.85 -10.85 7.38
CA GLY A 137 18.15 -11.98 7.97
C GLY A 137 17.54 -11.49 9.27
N ALA A 138 16.24 -11.24 9.25
CA ALA A 138 15.59 -10.56 10.34
C ALA A 138 15.40 -11.54 11.50
N ALA A 139 15.67 -11.04 12.70
CA ALA A 139 15.34 -11.72 13.94
C ALA A 139 13.87 -12.18 13.93
N ASP A 140 13.58 -13.25 14.67
CA ASP A 140 12.20 -13.66 14.92
C ASP A 140 11.38 -12.50 15.48
N VAL A 141 10.07 -12.50 15.21
CA VAL A 141 9.16 -11.52 15.81
C VAL A 141 9.13 -11.79 17.32
N PRO A 142 9.46 -10.81 18.18
CA PRO A 142 9.40 -10.99 19.63
C PRO A 142 7.99 -11.38 20.10
N GLU A 143 7.88 -12.21 21.14
CA GLU A 143 6.59 -12.61 21.71
C GLU A 143 5.78 -11.43 22.25
N ASP A 144 6.47 -10.36 22.65
CA ASP A 144 5.90 -9.10 23.15
C ASP A 144 5.78 -8.01 22.08
N ASP A 145 5.91 -8.36 20.79
CA ASP A 145 5.72 -7.42 19.68
C ASP A 145 4.30 -6.84 19.70
N LEU A 146 4.20 -5.50 19.79
CA LEU A 146 2.92 -4.82 19.95
C LEU A 146 2.01 -5.03 18.73
N GLY A 147 2.58 -5.08 17.52
CA GLY A 147 1.83 -5.38 16.30
C GLY A 147 1.23 -6.77 16.34
N ALA A 148 2.03 -7.78 16.71
CA ALA A 148 1.59 -9.17 16.84
C ALA A 148 0.49 -9.33 17.89
N LEU A 149 0.70 -8.80 19.10
CA LEU A 149 -0.27 -8.85 20.20
C LEU A 149 -1.59 -8.16 19.83
N SER A 150 -1.52 -7.00 19.17
CA SER A 150 -2.71 -6.26 18.74
C SER A 150 -3.54 -7.07 17.75
N PHE A 151 -2.91 -7.66 16.73
CA PHE A 151 -3.64 -8.45 15.73
C PHE A 151 -4.18 -9.76 16.30
N ALA A 152 -3.45 -10.41 17.22
CA ALA A 152 -3.97 -11.58 17.93
C ALA A 152 -5.22 -11.26 18.77
N ALA A 153 -5.20 -10.14 19.51
CA ALA A 153 -6.35 -9.67 20.30
C ALA A 153 -7.56 -9.33 19.42
N ILE A 154 -7.33 -8.63 18.29
CA ILE A 154 -8.39 -8.29 17.33
C ILE A 154 -8.98 -9.56 16.72
N LEU A 155 -8.14 -10.52 16.30
CA LEU A 155 -8.61 -11.81 15.76
C LEU A 155 -9.49 -12.55 16.78
N ALA A 156 -9.05 -12.61 18.04
CA ALA A 156 -9.79 -13.28 19.12
C ALA A 156 -11.16 -12.64 19.39
N SER A 157 -11.32 -11.35 19.11
CA SER A 157 -12.61 -10.66 19.24
C SER A 157 -13.65 -11.13 18.20
N GLY A 158 -13.20 -11.66 17.06
CA GLY A 158 -14.05 -12.02 15.91
C GLY A 158 -14.70 -10.83 15.19
N ALA A 159 -14.44 -9.59 15.61
CA ALA A 159 -15.02 -8.40 15.01
C ALA A 159 -14.28 -8.02 13.71
N ALA A 160 -15.04 -7.57 12.71
CA ALA A 160 -14.45 -6.97 11.52
C ALA A 160 -13.88 -5.58 11.84
N ILE A 161 -12.70 -5.29 11.28
CA ILE A 161 -12.05 -3.99 11.40
C ILE A 161 -11.69 -3.44 10.03
N ALA A 162 -11.35 -2.17 10.00
CA ALA A 162 -10.67 -1.51 8.91
C ALA A 162 -9.18 -1.34 9.22
N ILE A 163 -8.35 -1.48 8.20
CA ILE A 163 -6.92 -1.19 8.22
C ILE A 163 -6.67 -0.17 7.12
N ASP A 164 -6.22 1.00 7.51
CA ASP A 164 -5.93 2.10 6.61
C ASP A 164 -4.43 2.40 6.60
N ILE A 165 -3.95 2.89 5.46
CA ILE A 165 -2.66 3.57 5.35
C ILE A 165 -2.91 5.01 4.86
N GLU A 166 -2.49 5.97 5.67
CA GLU A 166 -2.60 7.42 5.43
C GLU A 166 -1.21 8.04 5.33
N ARG A 167 -0.87 8.58 4.15
CA ARG A 167 0.42 9.26 3.94
C ARG A 167 0.32 10.30 2.84
N PRO A 168 1.33 11.18 2.67
CA PRO A 168 1.34 12.13 1.57
C PRO A 168 1.10 11.43 0.22
N GLY A 169 0.14 11.94 -0.54
CA GLY A 169 -0.23 11.41 -1.85
C GLY A 169 -1.20 10.22 -1.85
N LEU A 170 -1.42 9.52 -0.72
CA LEU A 170 -2.24 8.29 -0.72
C LEU A 170 -2.99 8.05 0.60
N PHE A 171 -4.28 7.78 0.45
CA PHE A 171 -5.07 7.00 1.40
C PHE A 171 -5.46 5.68 0.74
N GLN A 172 -5.34 4.57 1.45
CA GLN A 172 -5.80 3.26 0.99
C GLN A 172 -6.45 2.52 2.15
N HIS A 173 -7.62 1.93 1.87
CA HIS A 173 -8.50 1.29 2.83
C HIS A 173 -8.62 -0.21 2.58
N TRP A 174 -8.65 -0.98 3.66
CA TRP A 174 -9.13 -2.34 3.70
C TRP A 174 -10.13 -2.50 4.84
N LYS A 175 -11.14 -3.35 4.67
CA LYS A 175 -12.07 -3.75 5.73
C LYS A 175 -12.47 -5.20 5.60
N GLY A 176 -12.47 -5.91 6.72
CA GLY A 176 -12.89 -7.31 6.76
C GLY A 176 -12.69 -7.97 8.13
N ALA A 177 -13.01 -9.26 8.18
CA ALA A 177 -12.54 -10.11 9.27
C ALA A 177 -11.02 -10.27 9.14
N LEU A 178 -10.29 -10.12 10.25
CA LEU A 178 -8.85 -10.21 10.23
C LEU A 178 -8.40 -11.62 9.81
N PRO A 179 -7.51 -11.79 8.82
CA PRO A 179 -6.89 -13.08 8.57
C PRO A 179 -5.95 -13.44 9.73
N GLU A 180 -5.64 -14.72 9.88
CA GLU A 180 -4.69 -15.18 10.89
C GLU A 180 -3.32 -14.49 10.72
N PRO A 181 -2.82 -13.78 11.75
CA PRO A 181 -1.51 -13.15 11.69
C PRO A 181 -0.40 -14.18 11.63
N LYS A 182 0.53 -14.01 10.69
CA LYS A 182 1.65 -14.93 10.45
C LYS A 182 2.99 -14.21 10.68
N PRO A 183 3.59 -14.37 11.87
CA PRO A 183 4.97 -13.96 12.10
C PRO A 183 5.93 -14.72 11.19
N ALA A 184 6.71 -14.01 10.38
CA ALA A 184 7.74 -14.61 9.53
C ALA A 184 8.78 -13.55 9.13
N MET A 185 10.05 -13.93 9.18
CA MET A 185 11.17 -13.11 8.68
C MET A 185 11.19 -11.69 9.28
N GLY A 186 10.88 -11.55 10.57
CA GLY A 186 10.82 -10.26 11.28
C GLY A 186 9.63 -9.37 10.92
N PHE A 187 8.59 -9.92 10.29
CA PHE A 187 7.32 -9.25 10.02
C PHE A 187 6.14 -10.01 10.61
N VAL A 188 5.14 -9.27 11.08
CA VAL A 188 3.78 -9.78 11.29
C VAL A 188 3.01 -9.60 9.99
N ASN A 189 2.62 -10.70 9.37
CA ASN A 189 1.98 -10.70 8.06
C ASN A 189 0.48 -10.98 8.18
N LEU A 190 -0.35 -10.15 7.57
CA LEU A 190 -1.77 -10.43 7.33
C LEU A 190 -1.92 -10.69 5.83
N MET A 191 -2.34 -11.89 5.45
CA MET A 191 -2.34 -12.31 4.05
C MET A 191 -3.68 -12.92 3.67
N GLN A 192 -4.35 -12.30 2.70
CA GLN A 192 -5.51 -12.86 2.01
C GLN A 192 -5.43 -12.52 0.53
N GLN A 193 -6.36 -13.06 -0.26
CA GLN A 193 -6.28 -13.00 -1.73
C GLN A 193 -6.14 -11.58 -2.30
N ASP A 194 -6.78 -10.59 -1.68
CA ASP A 194 -6.88 -9.22 -2.16
C ASP A 194 -6.19 -8.19 -1.25
N PHE A 195 -5.66 -8.61 -0.10
CA PHE A 195 -5.02 -7.73 0.87
C PHE A 195 -3.81 -8.37 1.52
N HIS A 196 -2.71 -7.63 1.53
CA HIS A 196 -1.54 -7.93 2.33
C HIS A 196 -1.18 -6.76 3.23
N LEU A 197 -0.81 -7.08 4.48
CA LEU A 197 -0.07 -6.20 5.36
C LEU A 197 1.21 -6.91 5.79
N HIS A 198 2.36 -6.27 5.56
CA HIS A 198 3.62 -6.67 6.17
C HIS A 198 4.00 -5.60 7.20
N LEU A 199 3.89 -5.93 8.48
CA LEU A 199 4.28 -5.02 9.56
C LEU A 199 5.60 -5.49 10.17
N LYS A 200 6.66 -4.68 10.02
CA LYS A 200 7.96 -4.97 10.61
C LYS A 200 7.86 -5.04 12.13
N ALA A 201 8.46 -6.07 12.74
CA ALA A 201 8.53 -6.17 14.19
C ALA A 201 9.17 -4.91 14.80
N GLY A 202 8.58 -4.43 15.90
CA GLY A 202 8.98 -3.21 16.59
C GLY A 202 8.65 -1.90 15.86
N ALA A 203 7.96 -1.94 14.71
CA ALA A 203 7.54 -0.72 14.01
C ALA A 203 6.52 0.10 14.81
N VAL A 204 5.59 -0.58 15.49
CA VAL A 204 4.60 0.06 16.37
C VAL A 204 5.14 0.07 17.79
N ALA A 205 5.53 1.24 18.28
CA ALA A 205 5.94 1.39 19.68
C ALA A 205 4.76 1.69 20.62
N SER A 206 3.73 2.37 20.09
CA SER A 206 2.46 2.62 20.80
C SER A 206 1.31 2.89 19.84
N TRP A 207 0.09 2.80 20.35
CA TRP A 207 -1.12 3.23 19.67
C TRP A 207 -1.63 4.56 20.23
N GLU A 208 -1.94 5.51 19.36
CA GLU A 208 -2.83 6.62 19.71
C GLU A 208 -4.26 6.13 19.64
N ARG A 209 -4.91 5.99 20.79
CA ARG A 209 -6.30 5.56 20.88
C ARG A 209 -7.24 6.75 20.92
N GLN A 210 -8.22 6.76 20.02
CA GLN A 210 -9.35 7.69 20.02
C GLN A 210 -10.64 6.91 19.92
N GLU A 211 -11.66 7.31 20.65
CA GLU A 211 -12.98 6.69 20.61
C GLU A 211 -14.06 7.76 20.42
N ALA A 212 -14.89 7.58 19.39
CA ALA A 212 -16.02 8.44 19.08
C ALA A 212 -17.14 7.61 18.48
N ASP A 213 -18.38 7.85 18.91
CA ASP A 213 -19.59 7.19 18.38
C ASP A 213 -19.51 5.65 18.36
N GLY A 214 -18.87 5.05 19.36
CA GLY A 214 -18.68 3.59 19.49
C GLY A 214 -17.62 3.00 18.55
N ILE A 215 -16.91 3.83 17.78
CA ILE A 215 -15.79 3.45 16.93
C ILE A 215 -14.49 3.84 17.61
N VAL A 216 -13.60 2.85 17.74
CA VAL A 216 -12.22 3.06 18.18
C VAL A 216 -11.34 3.21 16.94
N THR A 217 -10.45 4.18 17.00
CA THR A 217 -9.35 4.40 16.05
C THR A 217 -8.03 4.26 16.79
N LEU A 218 -7.15 3.38 16.31
CA LEU A 218 -5.77 3.24 16.78
C LEU A 218 -4.82 3.74 15.69
N ARG A 219 -4.05 4.80 15.96
CA ARG A 219 -3.00 5.28 15.04
C ARG A 219 -1.64 4.80 15.51
N ALA A 220 -0.90 4.09 14.65
CA ALA A 220 0.41 3.58 15.00
C ALA A 220 1.41 4.73 15.17
N ARG A 221 2.22 4.66 16.23
CA ARG A 221 3.37 5.55 16.45
C ARG A 221 4.66 4.74 16.57
N ASP A 222 5.73 5.29 16.00
CA ASP A 222 7.07 4.71 16.09
C ASP A 222 7.73 5.00 17.45
N GLY A 223 8.99 4.58 17.61
CA GLY A 223 9.77 4.76 18.83
C GLY A 223 10.08 6.22 19.21
N GLU A 224 9.86 7.16 18.29
CA GLU A 224 9.97 8.60 18.53
C GLU A 224 8.59 9.24 18.84
N GLY A 225 7.53 8.43 18.87
CA GLY A 225 6.16 8.90 19.08
C GLY A 225 5.52 9.50 17.83
N LYS A 226 6.14 9.35 16.66
CA LYS A 226 5.61 9.91 15.40
C LYS A 226 4.67 8.91 14.73
N SER A 227 3.53 9.40 14.25
CA SER A 227 2.65 8.60 13.42
C SER A 227 3.24 8.37 12.04
N PHE A 228 3.14 7.13 11.57
CA PHE A 228 3.61 6.74 10.23
C PHE A 228 2.48 6.31 9.29
N GLY A 229 1.22 6.53 9.69
CA GLY A 229 0.08 6.42 8.78
C GLY A 229 -0.69 5.10 8.83
N LEU A 230 -0.19 4.07 9.52
CA LEU A 230 -0.98 2.87 9.77
C LEU A 230 -2.08 3.18 10.80
N VAL A 231 -3.33 2.90 10.44
CA VAL A 231 -4.49 3.15 11.31
C VAL A 231 -5.40 1.93 11.33
N LEU A 232 -5.83 1.52 12.52
CA LEU A 232 -6.85 0.48 12.72
C LEU A 232 -8.15 1.13 13.18
N ARG A 233 -9.30 0.72 12.63
CA ARG A 233 -10.61 1.27 13.00
C ARG A 233 -11.68 0.19 13.12
N GLY A 234 -12.61 0.34 14.04
CA GLY A 234 -13.68 -0.65 14.22
C GLY A 234 -14.47 -0.45 15.51
N PRO A 235 -15.41 -1.35 15.83
CA PRO A 235 -16.20 -1.26 17.06
C PRO A 235 -15.29 -1.41 18.29
N ALA A 236 -15.63 -0.75 19.41
CA ALA A 236 -14.85 -0.82 20.64
C ALA A 236 -14.56 -2.25 21.14
N ALA A 237 -15.48 -3.19 20.88
CA ALA A 237 -15.30 -4.61 21.21
C ALA A 237 -14.09 -5.25 20.50
N ALA A 238 -13.71 -4.78 19.31
CA ALA A 238 -12.57 -5.30 18.55
C ALA A 238 -11.23 -4.99 19.22
N PHE A 239 -11.17 -3.93 20.03
CA PHE A 239 -9.93 -3.39 20.60
C PHE A 239 -9.89 -3.44 22.13
N ARG A 240 -10.75 -4.25 22.75
CA ARG A 240 -10.83 -4.35 24.22
C ARG A 240 -9.54 -4.89 24.83
N GLU A 241 -8.98 -5.93 24.21
CA GLU A 241 -7.78 -6.64 24.69
C GLU A 241 -6.50 -6.17 23.97
N VAL A 242 -6.57 -5.09 23.19
CA VAL A 242 -5.40 -4.55 22.49
C VAL A 242 -4.56 -3.72 23.46
N PRO A 243 -3.27 -4.05 23.66
CA PRO A 243 -2.39 -3.24 24.50
C PRO A 243 -2.15 -1.85 23.91
N GLU A 244 -2.04 -0.82 24.76
CA GLU A 244 -1.80 0.56 24.28
C GLU A 244 -0.32 0.80 23.90
N SER A 245 0.61 0.13 24.57
CA SER A 245 2.05 0.23 24.38
C SER A 245 2.74 -1.09 24.74
N HIS A 246 4.02 -1.21 24.41
CA HIS A 246 4.84 -2.33 24.90
C HIS A 246 4.86 -2.35 26.44
N ALA A 247 4.73 -3.55 27.01
CA ALA A 247 4.89 -3.78 28.45
C ALA A 247 6.37 -3.57 28.85
N GLY A 248 6.79 -2.32 29.04
CA GLY A 248 8.18 -2.02 29.42
C GLY A 248 8.65 -0.58 29.25
N ARG A 249 7.81 0.34 28.75
CA ARG A 249 8.14 1.78 28.68
C ARG A 249 7.00 2.60 29.28
N GLY A 250 6.99 2.66 30.61
CA GLY A 250 6.32 3.71 31.39
C GLY A 250 7.30 4.81 31.74
#